data_AF-A0AAN7T1N1-F1
#
_entry.id   AF-A0AAN7T1N1-F1
#
_cell.length_a   1.000
_cell.length_b   1.000
_cell.length_c   1.000
_cell.angle_alpha   90.00
_cell.angle_beta   90.00
_cell.angle_gamma   90.00
#
_symmetry.space_group_name_H-M   'P 1'
#
loop_
_entity.id
_entity.type
_entity.pdbx_description
1 polymer ?
#
loop_
_entity_poly.entity_id
_entity_poly.type
_entity_poly.pdbx_seq_one_letter_code
_entity_poly.pdbx_strand_id
1 'polypeptide(L)'
;MITPAATDGMTFVKVGNQITFRWNYTSLLITPDYIDVIATNTVNRQTYTIAANQSWQETQAVTWDTNEFTQTTDLPFVVATYTLMIYDAAKEPTAVASAGALGGFSNLQFGVYTPQPYTPLNEFKCATCSSGAISLHEKQALSILLGTCTITVLSFTWFASGVFHLF
;
A
#
# COMPACT_ATOMS: atom_id res chain seq x y z
N MET A 1 -8.46 -18.22 4.20
CA MET A 1 -7.72 -17.92 5.43
C MET A 1 -6.25 -17.80 5.06
N ILE A 2 -5.60 -16.69 5.41
CA ILE A 2 -4.16 -16.48 5.21
C ILE A 2 -3.46 -16.37 6.57
N THR A 3 -2.28 -16.98 6.69
CA THR A 3 -1.53 -17.08 7.95
C THR A 3 -0.06 -16.78 7.70
N PRO A 4 0.34 -15.49 7.70
CA PRO A 4 1.72 -15.11 7.42
C PRO A 4 2.66 -15.51 8.56
N ALA A 5 3.79 -16.13 8.25
CA ALA A 5 4.86 -16.39 9.21
C ALA A 5 5.90 -15.25 9.20
N ALA A 6 6.60 -15.04 10.32
CA ALA A 6 7.68 -14.04 10.42
C ALA A 6 8.90 -14.35 9.54
N THR A 7 9.04 -15.60 9.10
CA THR A 7 10.09 -16.06 8.17
C THR A 7 9.66 -15.98 6.72
N ASP A 8 8.36 -15.77 6.45
CA ASP A 8 7.90 -15.61 5.08
C ASP A 8 8.35 -14.25 4.55
N GLY A 9 8.53 -14.18 3.23
CA GLY A 9 8.68 -12.90 2.56
C GLY A 9 7.45 -12.00 2.76
N MET A 10 7.49 -10.81 2.18
CA MET A 10 6.38 -9.85 2.28
C MET A 10 5.07 -10.50 1.78
N THR A 11 4.14 -10.71 2.73
CA THR A 11 2.83 -11.33 2.43
C THR A 11 1.81 -10.24 2.15
N PHE A 12 0.91 -10.48 1.19
CA PHE A 12 -0.11 -9.52 0.78
C PHE A 12 -1.50 -9.95 1.23
N VAL A 13 -2.24 -9.00 1.80
CA VAL A 13 -3.61 -9.18 2.23
C VAL A 13 -4.56 -8.28 1.46
N LYS A 14 -5.64 -8.89 0.97
CA LYS A 14 -6.79 -8.18 0.42
C LYS A 14 -7.65 -7.57 1.53
N VAL A 15 -7.95 -6.27 1.43
CA VAL A 15 -8.96 -5.61 2.27
C VAL A 15 -10.31 -6.31 2.08
N GLY A 16 -10.97 -6.61 3.19
CA GLY A 16 -12.22 -7.33 3.27
C GLY A 16 -12.11 -8.85 3.36
N ASN A 17 -10.92 -9.34 3.75
CA ASN A 17 -10.70 -10.73 4.08
C ASN A 17 -10.17 -10.85 5.51
N GLN A 18 -10.36 -12.04 6.10
CA GLN A 18 -9.86 -12.35 7.43
C GLN A 18 -8.43 -12.89 7.37
N ILE A 19 -7.57 -12.35 8.22
CA ILE A 19 -6.16 -12.76 8.37
C ILE A 19 -6.00 -13.36 9.73
N THR A 20 -5.33 -14.51 9.84
CA THR A 20 -5.02 -15.07 11.16
C THR A 20 -3.51 -15.05 11.37
N PHE A 21 -3.04 -14.29 12.35
CA PHE A 21 -1.66 -14.29 12.79
C PHE A 21 -1.49 -15.37 13.85
N ARG A 22 -0.49 -16.23 13.67
CA ARG A 22 -0.15 -17.29 14.63
C ARG A 22 1.33 -17.23 14.96
N TRP A 23 1.66 -17.33 16.24
CA TRP A 23 3.05 -17.34 16.69
C TRP A 23 3.21 -18.17 17.96
N ASN A 24 4.44 -18.62 18.19
CA ASN A 24 4.88 -19.23 19.43
C ASN A 24 5.85 -18.28 20.12
N TYR A 25 5.74 -18.19 21.45
CA TYR A 25 6.66 -17.39 22.24
C TYR A 25 7.99 -18.12 22.42
N THR A 26 9.10 -17.45 22.13
CA THR A 26 10.45 -17.97 22.38
C THR A 26 11.10 -17.21 23.52
N SER A 27 11.74 -17.92 24.44
CA SER A 27 12.58 -17.33 25.51
C SER A 27 11.82 -16.47 26.53
N LEU A 28 10.57 -16.82 26.82
CA LEU A 28 9.75 -16.15 27.83
C LEU A 28 9.88 -16.85 29.19
N LEU A 29 10.26 -16.10 30.22
CA LEU A 29 10.39 -16.58 31.60
C LEU A 29 9.30 -16.02 32.52
N ILE A 30 8.83 -14.81 32.23
CA ILE A 30 7.75 -14.12 32.92
C ILE A 30 6.56 -14.04 31.96
N THR A 31 5.56 -14.87 32.18
CA THR A 31 4.35 -14.91 31.34
C THR A 31 3.48 -13.68 31.61
N PRO A 32 3.10 -12.90 30.58
CA PRO A 32 2.14 -11.82 30.74
C PRO A 32 0.74 -12.39 30.97
N ASP A 33 -0.11 -11.67 31.71
CA ASP A 33 -1.52 -12.05 31.87
C ASP A 33 -2.31 -11.77 30.58
N TYR A 34 -2.00 -10.63 29.94
CA TYR A 34 -2.68 -10.14 28.75
C TYR A 34 -1.70 -9.58 27.72
N ILE A 35 -2.08 -9.67 26.45
CA ILE A 35 -1.31 -9.18 25.31
C ILE A 35 -2.17 -8.27 24.44
N ASP A 36 -1.49 -7.33 23.80
CA ASP A 36 -2.05 -6.46 22.78
C ASP A 36 -1.37 -6.71 21.43
N VAL A 37 -2.16 -6.67 20.37
CA VAL A 37 -1.74 -6.88 18.99
C VAL A 37 -2.26 -5.73 18.15
N ILE A 38 -1.33 -4.97 17.58
CA ILE A 38 -1.62 -3.80 16.77
C ILE A 38 -0.90 -3.91 15.42
N ALA A 39 -1.43 -3.27 14.40
CA ALA A 39 -0.76 -3.08 13.13
C ALA A 39 -0.53 -1.60 12.89
N THR A 40 0.73 -1.23 12.64
CA THR A 40 1.11 0.16 12.36
C THR A 40 1.44 0.29 10.89
N ASN A 41 0.86 1.29 10.23
CA ASN A 41 1.10 1.56 8.82
C ASN A 41 2.32 2.47 8.62
N THR A 42 3.13 2.19 7.60
CA THR A 42 4.36 2.95 7.34
C THR A 42 4.14 4.34 6.75
N VAL A 43 3.02 4.57 6.06
CA VAL A 43 2.71 5.81 5.33
C VAL A 43 1.98 6.81 6.22
N ASN A 44 0.84 6.42 6.80
CA ASN A 44 0.02 7.32 7.62
C ASN A 44 0.42 7.30 9.12
N ARG A 45 1.35 6.40 9.52
CA ARG A 45 1.80 6.20 10.91
C ARG A 45 0.66 5.93 11.90
N GLN A 46 -0.48 5.47 11.39
CA GLN A 46 -1.63 5.16 12.19
C GLN A 46 -1.57 3.72 12.68
N THR A 47 -2.02 3.53 13.90
CA THR A 47 -2.11 2.23 14.56
C THR A 47 -3.53 1.70 14.45
N TYR A 48 -3.66 0.44 14.06
CA TYR A 48 -4.91 -0.29 13.96
C TYR A 48 -4.87 -1.43 14.98
N THR A 49 -5.78 -1.39 15.95
CA THR A 49 -5.88 -2.43 16.97
C THR A 49 -6.47 -3.69 16.37
N ILE A 50 -5.69 -4.76 16.33
CA ILE A 50 -6.17 -6.06 15.83
C ILE A 50 -6.87 -6.80 16.97
N ALA A 51 -6.21 -6.86 18.13
CA ALA A 51 -6.77 -7.41 19.34
C ALA A 51 -6.18 -6.67 20.55
N ALA A 52 -7.03 -6.33 21.50
CA ALA A 52 -6.61 -5.76 22.77
C ALA A 52 -6.99 -6.70 23.91
N ASN A 53 -6.18 -6.71 24.95
CA ASN A 53 -6.42 -7.38 26.23
C ASN A 53 -6.73 -8.89 26.06
N GLN A 54 -5.95 -9.57 25.22
CA GLN A 54 -6.11 -11.00 24.99
C GLN A 54 -5.36 -11.80 26.05
N SER A 55 -6.01 -12.82 26.61
CA SER A 55 -5.33 -13.73 27.55
C SER A 55 -4.15 -14.44 26.87
N TRP A 56 -3.03 -14.51 27.57
CA TRP A 56 -1.84 -15.21 27.08
C TRP A 56 -2.08 -16.72 26.90
N GLN A 57 -1.58 -17.27 25.80
CA GLN A 57 -1.50 -18.70 25.53
C GLN A 57 -0.12 -19.05 24.94
N GLU A 58 0.33 -20.29 25.14
CA GLU A 58 1.63 -20.76 24.64
C GLU A 58 1.75 -20.63 23.11
N THR A 59 0.69 -21.03 22.39
CA THR A 59 0.52 -20.79 20.95
C THR A 59 -0.62 -19.81 20.75
N GLN A 60 -0.28 -18.55 20.50
CA GLN A 60 -1.29 -17.53 20.28
C GLN A 60 -1.74 -17.52 18.82
N ALA A 61 -3.05 -17.34 18.62
CA ALA A 61 -3.65 -17.10 17.32
C ALA A 61 -4.62 -15.92 17.42
N VAL A 62 -4.46 -14.90 16.58
CA VAL A 62 -5.34 -13.75 16.52
C VAL A 62 -5.81 -13.54 15.10
N THR A 63 -7.12 -13.37 14.93
CA THR A 63 -7.72 -13.10 13.61
C THR A 63 -8.08 -11.63 13.49
N TRP A 64 -7.55 -10.99 12.46
CA TRP A 64 -7.90 -9.63 12.08
C TRP A 64 -8.93 -9.64 10.97
N ASP A 65 -10.10 -9.05 11.23
CA ASP A 65 -11.11 -8.80 10.21
C ASP A 65 -10.97 -7.38 9.65
N THR A 66 -10.61 -7.29 8.37
CA THR A 66 -10.45 -6.01 7.69
C THR A 66 -11.78 -5.44 7.16
N ASN A 67 -12.88 -6.21 7.16
CA ASN A 67 -14.21 -5.71 6.78
C ASN A 67 -14.87 -4.83 7.86
N GLU A 68 -14.54 -5.06 9.13
CA GLU A 68 -15.11 -4.28 10.24
C GLU A 68 -14.64 -2.83 10.17
N PHE A 69 -13.38 -2.62 9.83
CA PHE A 69 -12.77 -1.30 9.76
C PHE A 69 -13.17 -0.50 8.51
N THR A 70 -13.64 -1.14 7.44
CA THR A 70 -14.21 -0.43 6.27
C THR A 70 -15.62 0.06 6.52
N GLN A 71 -16.34 -0.52 7.47
CA GLN A 71 -17.75 -0.17 7.76
C GLN A 71 -17.91 0.75 8.98
N THR A 72 -16.98 0.70 9.92
CA THR A 72 -17.20 1.27 11.26
C THR A 72 -16.36 2.50 11.58
N THR A 73 -15.32 2.81 10.79
CA THR A 73 -14.30 3.79 11.18
C THR A 73 -14.07 4.84 10.10
N ASP A 74 -14.04 6.13 10.49
CA ASP A 74 -13.66 7.30 9.66
C ASP A 74 -12.19 7.27 9.16
N LEU A 75 -11.50 6.15 9.35
CA LEU A 75 -10.09 5.96 9.08
C LEU A 75 -9.93 5.01 7.89
N PRO A 76 -9.88 5.53 6.65
CA PRO A 76 -9.76 4.69 5.47
C PRO A 76 -8.47 3.87 5.52
N PHE A 77 -8.55 2.59 5.15
CA PHE A 77 -7.37 1.77 4.95
C PHE A 77 -6.53 2.33 3.80
N VAL A 78 -5.25 2.60 4.10
CA VAL A 78 -4.28 3.01 3.09
C VAL A 78 -3.64 1.75 2.53
N VAL A 79 -3.64 1.62 1.20
CA VAL A 79 -2.94 0.54 0.49
C VAL A 79 -1.43 0.75 0.65
N ALA A 80 -0.84 0.07 1.62
CA ALA A 80 0.57 0.20 1.99
C ALA A 80 1.04 -1.00 2.81
N THR A 81 2.31 -0.95 3.22
CA THR A 81 2.90 -1.94 4.13
C THR A 81 2.56 -1.60 5.58
N TYR A 82 2.17 -2.64 6.32
CA TYR A 82 1.87 -2.61 7.73
C TYR A 82 2.88 -3.46 8.48
N THR A 83 3.26 -3.00 9.68
CA THR A 83 4.12 -3.72 10.61
C THR A 83 3.25 -4.23 11.75
N LEU A 84 3.26 -5.56 11.97
CA LEU A 84 2.60 -6.16 13.12
C LEU A 84 3.43 -5.90 14.37
N MET A 85 2.80 -5.35 15.40
CA MET A 85 3.39 -5.23 16.72
C MET A 85 2.62 -6.04 17.76
N ILE A 86 3.36 -6.80 18.57
CA ILE A 86 2.82 -7.61 19.66
C ILE A 86 3.56 -7.22 20.92
N TYR A 87 2.83 -6.86 21.98
CA TYR A 87 3.42 -6.43 23.24
C TYR A 87 2.53 -6.82 24.43
N ASP A 88 3.09 -6.72 25.63
CA ASP A 88 2.39 -6.94 26.89
C ASP A 88 1.41 -5.77 27.15
N ALA A 89 0.15 -6.07 27.43
CA ALA A 89 -0.88 -5.04 27.65
C ALA A 89 -0.59 -4.12 28.86
N ALA A 90 0.25 -4.56 29.80
CA ALA A 90 0.69 -3.74 30.93
C ALA A 90 1.80 -2.73 30.56
N LYS A 91 2.34 -2.79 29.33
CA LYS A 91 3.48 -1.98 28.88
C LYS A 91 3.16 -1.24 27.59
N GLU A 92 3.96 -0.21 27.30
CA GLU A 92 3.89 0.47 26.01
C GLU A 92 4.53 -0.37 24.89
N PRO A 93 4.08 -0.23 23.63
CA PRO A 93 4.63 -0.97 22.48
C PRO A 93 6.13 -0.78 22.27
N THR A 94 6.66 0.38 22.65
CA THR A 94 8.07 0.76 22.54
C THR A 94 8.85 0.59 23.85
N ALA A 95 8.22 0.06 24.90
CA ALA A 95 8.88 -0.13 26.18
C ALA A 95 10.01 -1.17 26.07
N VAL A 96 11.15 -0.86 26.69
CA VAL A 96 12.26 -1.80 26.76
C VAL A 96 11.85 -3.01 27.59
N ALA A 97 12.05 -4.20 27.03
CA ALA A 97 11.77 -5.45 27.73
C ALA A 97 12.68 -5.60 28.95
N SER A 98 12.09 -5.90 30.10
CA SER A 98 12.84 -6.38 31.27
C SER A 98 13.28 -7.82 31.05
N ALA A 99 14.38 -8.24 31.69
CA ALA A 99 14.91 -9.60 31.53
C ALA A 99 13.82 -10.66 31.76
N GLY A 100 13.58 -11.51 30.75
CA GLY A 100 12.60 -12.61 30.80
C GLY A 100 11.14 -12.22 30.56
N ALA A 101 10.80 -10.93 30.44
CA ALA A 101 9.46 -10.48 30.09
C ALA A 101 9.24 -10.40 28.57
N LEU A 102 7.97 -10.39 28.14
CA LEU A 102 7.63 -10.16 26.74
C LEU A 102 8.09 -8.77 26.32
N GLY A 103 8.94 -8.71 25.29
CA GLY A 103 9.30 -7.48 24.60
C GLY A 103 8.37 -7.16 23.44
N GLY A 104 8.34 -5.90 23.02
CA GLY A 104 7.64 -5.50 21.80
C GLY A 104 8.22 -6.20 20.57
N PHE A 105 7.42 -7.01 19.90
CA PHE A 105 7.74 -7.57 18.60
C PHE A 105 7.34 -6.59 17.50
N SER A 106 8.16 -6.42 16.45
CA SER A 106 7.86 -5.54 15.31
C SER A 106 8.50 -5.99 13.99
N ASN A 107 8.89 -7.26 13.89
CA ASN A 107 9.68 -7.78 12.75
C ASN A 107 8.81 -8.28 11.59
N LEU A 108 7.52 -8.52 11.79
CA LEU A 108 6.62 -8.99 10.73
C LEU A 108 6.02 -7.80 9.98
N GLN A 109 6.29 -7.74 8.67
CA GLN A 109 5.68 -6.77 7.77
C GLN A 109 4.81 -7.47 6.73
N PHE A 110 3.65 -6.90 6.43
CA PHE A 110 2.74 -7.40 5.43
C PHE A 110 2.11 -6.24 4.64
N GLY A 111 1.86 -6.46 3.35
CA GLY A 111 1.20 -5.48 2.49
C GLY A 111 -0.31 -5.63 2.56
N VAL A 112 -1.04 -4.52 2.62
CA VAL A 112 -2.50 -4.51 2.50
C VAL A 112 -2.88 -3.85 1.18
N TYR A 113 -3.76 -4.48 0.41
CA TYR A 113 -4.22 -3.99 -0.89
C TYR A 113 -5.73 -4.05 -1.05
N THR A 114 -6.26 -3.08 -1.82
CA THR A 114 -7.66 -3.05 -2.23
C THR A 114 -7.76 -3.56 -3.67
N PRO A 115 -8.60 -4.57 -3.96
CA PRO A 115 -8.75 -5.06 -5.32
C PRO A 115 -9.47 -4.01 -6.18
N GLN A 116 -9.11 -3.93 -7.46
CA GLN A 116 -9.90 -3.19 -8.43
C GLN A 116 -11.19 -3.96 -8.73
N PRO A 117 -12.32 -3.26 -8.98
CA PRO A 117 -13.55 -3.91 -9.44
C PRO A 117 -13.28 -4.63 -10.77
N TYR A 118 -13.86 -5.83 -10.91
CA TYR A 118 -13.72 -6.61 -12.12
C TYR A 118 -14.38 -5.88 -13.29
N THR A 119 -13.61 -5.59 -14.34
CA THR A 119 -14.13 -5.07 -15.60
C THR A 119 -14.11 -6.21 -16.62
N PRO A 120 -15.27 -6.56 -17.22
CA PRO A 120 -15.31 -7.64 -18.19
C PRO A 120 -14.50 -7.26 -19.44
N LEU A 121 -13.91 -8.27 -20.09
CA LEU A 121 -12.90 -8.06 -21.15
C LEU A 121 -13.46 -7.29 -22.36
N ASN A 122 -14.76 -7.38 -22.63
CA ASN A 122 -15.46 -6.64 -23.68
C ASN A 122 -15.51 -5.11 -23.41
N GLU A 123 -15.42 -4.69 -22.15
CA GLU A 123 -15.50 -3.29 -21.71
C GLU A 123 -14.14 -2.73 -21.26
N PHE A 124 -13.13 -3.59 -21.11
CA PHE A 124 -11.78 -3.21 -20.71
C PHE A 124 -11.11 -2.34 -21.80
N LYS A 125 -11.17 -1.02 -21.62
CA LYS A 125 -10.38 -0.07 -22.41
C LYS A 125 -9.00 0.10 -21.78
N CYS A 126 -8.04 -0.70 -22.25
CA CYS A 126 -6.64 -0.53 -21.89
C CYS A 126 -6.16 0.90 -22.25
N ALA A 127 -5.63 1.63 -21.27
CA ALA A 127 -5.19 3.03 -21.43
C ALA A 127 -4.13 3.22 -22.54
N THR A 128 -3.38 2.17 -22.86
CA THR A 128 -2.32 2.15 -23.88
C THR A 128 -2.68 1.36 -25.14
N CYS A 129 -3.78 0.59 -25.14
CA CYS A 129 -4.12 -0.32 -26.22
C CYS A 129 -5.25 0.19 -27.12
N SER A 130 -5.73 1.42 -26.93
CA SER A 130 -6.59 2.04 -27.93
C SER A 130 -5.77 2.18 -29.20
N SER A 131 -6.18 1.44 -30.23
CA SER A 131 -5.55 1.27 -31.55
C SER A 131 -5.45 2.54 -32.41
N GLY A 132 -5.49 3.72 -31.77
CA GLY A 132 -5.28 5.04 -32.34
C GLY A 132 -4.72 6.06 -31.33
N ALA A 133 -4.22 5.61 -30.17
CA ALA A 133 -3.54 6.49 -29.22
C ALA A 133 -2.13 6.78 -29.73
N ILE A 134 -1.98 7.94 -30.38
CA ILE A 134 -0.69 8.56 -30.64
C ILE A 134 0.04 8.66 -29.29
N SER A 135 1.17 7.94 -29.15
CA SER A 135 2.01 7.95 -27.95
C SER A 135 2.38 9.39 -27.57
N LEU A 136 2.62 9.68 -26.28
CA LEU A 136 3.09 11.00 -25.86
C LEU A 136 4.32 11.44 -26.66
N HIS A 137 5.20 10.48 -26.96
CA HIS A 137 6.38 10.71 -27.79
C HIS A 137 6.04 11.00 -29.25
N GLU A 138 5.02 10.35 -29.81
CA GLU A 138 4.56 10.63 -31.18
C GLU A 138 3.83 11.98 -31.27
N LYS A 139 3.08 12.39 -30.25
CA LYS A 139 2.47 13.73 -30.17
C LYS A 139 3.54 14.81 -30.09
N GLN A 140 4.57 14.60 -29.27
CA GLN A 140 5.71 15.50 -29.18
C GLN A 140 6.46 15.58 -30.52
N ALA A 141 6.75 14.45 -31.15
CA ALA A 141 7.39 14.41 -32.46
C ALA A 141 6.57 15.14 -33.54
N LEU A 142 5.25 14.91 -33.59
CA LEU A 142 4.35 15.58 -34.53
C LEU A 142 4.29 17.09 -34.28
N SER A 143 4.24 17.52 -33.01
CA SER A 143 4.23 18.94 -32.66
C SER A 143 5.52 19.66 -33.06
N ILE A 144 6.68 19.00 -32.91
CA ILE A 144 7.98 19.56 -33.31
C ILE A 144 8.09 19.62 -34.83
N LEU A 145 7.62 18.60 -35.55
CA LEU A 145 7.60 18.58 -37.02
C LEU A 145 6.73 19.71 -37.59
N LEU A 146 5.50 19.87 -37.07
CA LEU A 146 4.61 20.94 -37.51
C LEU A 146 5.14 22.33 -37.13
N GLY A 147 5.74 22.46 -35.94
CA GLY A 147 6.36 23.70 -35.50
C GLY A 147 7.56 24.10 -36.36
N THR A 148 8.44 23.17 -36.69
CA THR A 148 9.60 23.46 -37.55
C THR A 148 9.19 23.75 -38.99
N CYS A 149 8.21 23.04 -39.56
CA CYS A 149 7.67 23.35 -40.89
C CYS A 149 7.03 24.74 -40.98
N THR A 150 6.23 25.12 -39.98
CA THR A 150 5.60 26.45 -39.97
C THR A 150 6.65 27.56 -39.84
N ILE A 151 7.64 27.40 -38.97
CA ILE A 151 8.73 28.37 -38.81
C ILE A 151 9.55 28.49 -40.09
N THR A 152 9.88 27.39 -40.76
CA THR A 152 10.67 27.44 -42.01
C THR A 152 9.88 28.12 -43.12
N VAL A 153 8.61 27.77 -43.35
CA VAL A 153 7.77 28.41 -44.37
C VAL A 153 7.65 29.92 -44.10
N LEU A 154 7.32 30.32 -42.87
CA LEU A 154 7.20 31.74 -42.51
C LEU A 154 8.52 32.51 -42.69
N SER A 155 9.65 31.89 -42.32
CA SER A 155 10.97 32.50 -42.46
C SER A 155 11.34 32.67 -43.94
N PHE A 156 11.16 31.64 -44.77
CA PHE A 156 11.45 31.72 -46.20
C PHE A 156 10.54 32.72 -46.92
N THR A 157 9.25 32.75 -46.60
CA THR A 157 8.32 33.74 -47.16
C THR A 157 8.71 35.17 -46.78
N TRP A 158 9.16 35.39 -45.55
CA TRP A 158 9.70 36.67 -45.10
C TRP A 158 10.94 37.08 -45.93
N PHE A 159 11.92 36.18 -46.08
CA PHE A 159 13.12 36.47 -46.87
C PHE A 159 12.84 36.69 -48.36
N ALA A 160 11.87 35.99 -48.94
CA ALA A 160 11.57 36.06 -50.37
C ALA A 160 10.70 37.26 -50.78
N SER A 161 9.79 37.72 -49.91
CA SER A 161 8.81 38.76 -50.26
C SER A 161 8.94 40.05 -49.45
N GLY A 162 9.69 40.08 -48.35
CA GLY A 162 10.00 41.29 -47.58
C GLY A 162 8.82 41.98 -46.88
N VAL A 163 7.63 41.36 -46.84
CA VAL A 163 6.41 41.91 -46.22
C VAL A 163 5.65 40.81 -45.49
N PHE A 164 5.23 41.07 -44.24
CA PHE A 164 4.42 40.14 -43.43
C PHE A 164 2.93 40.34 -43.76
N HIS A 165 2.41 39.62 -44.76
CA HIS A 165 0.97 39.50 -44.94
C HIS A 165 0.47 38.24 -44.24
N LEU A 166 -0.19 38.42 -43.09
CA LEU A 166 -1.18 37.47 -42.62
C LEU A 166 -2.52 37.89 -43.24
N PHE A 167 -3.15 36.93 -43.93
CA PHE A 167 -4.30 37.04 -44.84
C PHE A 167 -3.93 37.38 -46.29
#